data_AF-A0A7W8WLE4-F1
#
_entry.id   AF-A0A7W8WLE4-F1
#
_cell.length_a   1.000
_cell.length_b   1.000
_cell.length_c   1.000
_cell.angle_alpha   90.00
_cell.angle_beta   90.00
_cell.angle_gamma   90.00
#
_symmetry.space_group_name_H-M   'P 1'
#
loop_
_entity.id
_entity.type
_entity.pdbx_description
1 polymer ?
#
loop_
_entity_poly.entity_id
_entity_poly.type
_entity_poly.pdbx_seq_one_letter_code
_entity_poly.pdbx_strand_id
1 'polypeptide(L)' 'MTGFIVDSVDEAVDAVNRIGELDRARRREAFERRFTATRMTDEYIEVYQELLASKG' A
#
# COMPACT_ATOMS: atom_id res chain seq x y z
N MET A 1 2.35 1.13 11.91
CA MET A 1 1.51 2.27 11.48
C MET A 1 2.19 2.96 10.30
N THR A 2 1.60 2.92 9.11
CA THR A 2 2.17 3.49 7.87
C THR A 2 1.81 4.96 7.66
N GLY A 3 1.00 5.56 8.52
CA GLY A 3 0.59 6.96 8.44
C GLY A 3 -0.57 7.22 9.40
N PHE A 4 -1.22 8.37 9.22
CA PHE A 4 -2.40 8.79 9.96
C PHE A 4 -3.56 8.98 8.97
N ILE A 5 -4.73 8.44 9.30
CA ILE A 5 -6.00 8.73 8.61
C ILE A 5 -6.74 9.68 9.55
N VAL A 6 -7.22 10.80 9.02
CA VAL A 6 -7.82 11.90 9.79
C VAL A 6 -9.08 12.37 9.08
N ASP A 7 -10.04 12.87 9.86
CA ASP A 7 -11.36 13.27 9.37
C ASP A 7 -11.57 14.80 9.40
N SER A 8 -10.58 15.56 9.86
CA SER A 8 -10.61 17.02 9.89
C SER A 8 -9.25 17.66 9.61
N VAL A 9 -9.28 18.96 9.31
CA VAL A 9 -8.05 19.75 9.08
C VAL A 9 -7.25 19.90 10.36
N ASP A 10 -7.89 20.11 11.50
CA ASP A 10 -7.20 20.25 12.80
C ASP A 10 -6.45 18.96 13.16
N GLU A 11 -7.07 17.80 12.95
CA GLU A 11 -6.40 16.49 13.11
C GLU A 11 -5.23 16.31 12.13
N ALA A 12 -5.34 16.83 10.90
CA ALA A 12 -4.24 16.80 9.94
C ALA A 12 -3.05 17.64 10.43
N VAL A 13 -3.29 18.81 11.03
CA VAL A 13 -2.25 19.66 11.62
C VAL A 13 -1.54 18.91 12.76
N ASP A 14 -2.29 18.24 13.62
CA ASP A 14 -1.71 17.42 14.69
C ASP A 14 -0.92 16.22 14.15
N ALA A 15 -1.43 15.57 13.12
CA ALA A 15 -0.73 14.46 12.45
C ALA A 15 0.60 14.92 11.84
N VAL A 16 0.68 16.14 11.30
CA VAL A 16 1.92 16.71 10.75
C VAL A 16 3.00 16.82 11.83
N ASN A 17 2.65 17.28 13.03
CA ASN A 17 3.59 17.35 14.14
C ASN A 17 4.14 15.97 14.55
N ARG A 18 3.40 14.91 14.25
CA ARG A 18 3.74 13.52 14.58
C ARG A 18 4.40 12.75 13.44
N ILE A 19 4.63 13.37 12.28
CA ILE A 19 5.35 12.75 11.14
C ILE A 19 6.79 12.35 11.53
N GLY A 20 7.36 12.90 12.61
CA GLY A 20 8.66 12.47 13.13
C GLY A 20 8.64 11.07 13.76
N GLU A 21 7.51 10.64 14.34
CA GLU A 21 7.34 9.31 14.96
C GLU A 21 7.37 8.17 13.92
N LEU A 22 7.28 8.57 12.67
CA LEU A 22 6.96 7.71 11.57
C LEU A 22 8.28 7.22 10.91
N ASP A 23 8.72 6.00 11.24
CA ASP A 23 9.90 5.36 10.61
C ASP A 23 9.76 5.17 9.09
N ARG A 24 10.60 5.86 8.32
CA ARG A 24 10.59 5.86 6.85
C ARG A 24 11.07 4.55 6.24
N ALA A 25 12.10 3.91 6.82
CA ALA A 25 12.66 2.67 6.29
C ALA A 25 11.64 1.54 6.42
N ARG A 26 11.03 1.40 7.60
CA ARG A 26 10.00 0.39 7.85
C ARG A 26 8.77 0.56 6.95
N ARG A 27 8.39 1.80 6.60
CA ARG A 27 7.32 2.03 5.63
C ARG A 27 7.71 1.67 4.22
N ARG A 28 8.95 1.96 3.83
CA ARG A 28 9.45 1.61 2.51
C ARG A 28 9.43 0.09 2.30
N GLU A 29 9.86 -0.68 3.29
CA GLU A 29 9.75 -2.14 3.25
C GLU A 29 8.31 -2.64 3.14
N ALA A 30 7.38 -2.04 3.90
CA ALA A 30 5.97 -2.40 3.82
C ALA A 30 5.38 -2.09 2.43
N PHE A 31 5.84 -1.02 1.78
CA PHE A 31 5.47 -0.68 0.41
C PHE A 31 6.01 -1.69 -0.59
N GLU A 32 7.31 -1.99 -0.54
CA GLU A 32 7.97 -2.93 -1.46
C GLU A 32 7.38 -4.33 -1.39
N ARG A 33 6.87 -4.75 -0.24
CA ARG A 33 6.21 -6.04 -0.09
C ARG A 33 4.80 -6.12 -0.69
N ARG A 34 4.12 -5.00 -0.89
CA ARG A 34 2.66 -4.99 -1.15
C ARG A 34 2.25 -4.25 -2.40
N PHE A 35 2.98 -3.21 -2.77
CA PHE A 35 2.53 -2.23 -3.75
C PHE A 35 3.55 -2.04 -4.89
N THR A 36 4.33 -3.07 -5.21
CA THR A 36 5.23 -3.04 -6.36
C THR A 36 4.48 -3.33 -7.65
N ALA A 37 4.93 -2.70 -8.75
CA ALA A 37 4.39 -2.97 -10.07
C ALA A 37 4.57 -4.44 -10.48
N THR A 38 5.69 -5.06 -10.07
CA THR A 38 5.96 -6.49 -10.28
C THR A 38 4.88 -7.35 -9.65
N ARG A 39 4.62 -7.19 -8.33
CA ARG A 39 3.58 -7.96 -7.63
C ARG A 39 2.20 -7.76 -8.27
N MET A 40 1.85 -6.51 -8.58
CA MET A 40 0.59 -6.21 -9.25
C MET A 40 0.49 -6.97 -10.58
N THR A 41 1.54 -6.94 -11.40
CA THR A 41 1.57 -7.59 -12.71
C THR A 41 1.42 -9.11 -12.59
N ASP A 42 2.14 -9.71 -11.64
CA ASP A 42 2.07 -11.15 -11.37
C ASP A 42 0.64 -11.56 -10.96
N GLU A 43 0.00 -10.80 -10.05
CA GLU A 43 -1.40 -11.02 -9.64
C GLU A 43 -2.38 -10.90 -10.83
N TYR A 44 -2.17 -9.93 -11.73
CA TYR A 44 -2.99 -9.82 -12.95
C TYR A 44 -2.80 -11.02 -13.89
N ILE A 45 -1.57 -11.49 -14.05
CA ILE A 45 -1.29 -12.66 -14.89
C ILE A 45 -1.99 -13.90 -14.33
N GLU A 46 -1.94 -14.12 -13.02
CA GLU A 46 -2.63 -15.23 -12.35
C GLU A 46 -4.13 -15.20 -12.65
N VAL A 47 -4.79 -14.04 -12.47
CA VAL A 47 -6.21 -13.88 -12.78
C VAL A 47 -6.52 -14.18 -14.25
N TYR A 48 -5.68 -13.74 -15.18
CA TYR A 48 -5.88 -14.05 -16.60
C TYR A 48 -5.69 -15.53 -16.91
N GLN A 49 -4.74 -16.19 -16.27
CA GLN A 49 -4.54 -17.64 -16.42
C GLN A 49 -5.74 -18.43 -15.91
N GLU A 50 -6.30 -18.06 -14.74
CA GLU A 50 -7.52 -18.67 -14.20
C GLU A 50 -8.74 -18.47 -15.12
N LEU A 51 -8.89 -17.26 -15.68
CA LEU A 51 -9.97 -16.96 -16.62
C LEU A 51 -9.86 -17.79 -17.90
N LEU A 52 -8.65 -18.00 -18.42
CA LEU A 52 -8.42 -18.83 -19.60
C LEU A 52 -8.68 -20.31 -19.28
N ALA A 53 -8.27 -20.79 -18.11
CA ALA A 53 -8.47 -22.17 -17.68
C ALA A 53 -9.95 -22.50 -17.40
N SER A 54 -10.75 -21.53 -16.96
CA SER A 54 -12.19 -21.71 -16.71
C SER A 54 -13.07 -21.59 -17.96
N LYS A 55 -12.51 -21.13 -19.09
CA LYS A 55 -13.21 -20.99 -20.39
C LYS A 55 -13.00 -22.16 -21.36
N GLY A 56 -12.36 -23.25 -20.92
CA GLY A 56 -12.21 -24.51 -21.67
C GLY A 56 -12.95 -25.66 -21.01
#